data_AF-A0A6A5AG28-F1
#
_entry.id   AF-A0A6A5AG28-F1
#
_cell.length_a   1.000
_cell.length_b   1.000
_cell.length_c   1.000
_cell.angle_alpha   90.00
_cell.angle_beta   90.00
_cell.angle_gamma   90.00
#
_symmetry.space_group_name_H-M   'P 1'
#
loop_
_entity.id
_entity.type
_entity.pdbx_description
1 polymer ?
#
loop_
_entity_poly.entity_id
_entity_poly.type
_entity_poly.pdbx_seq_one_letter_code
_entity_poly.pdbx_strand_id
1 'polypeptide(L)'
;MNWENFRNETLDGEKFVLTTSFFNSLPQCGHLEFDYVSTSRPPKGSKALSHRRYEQLVKELAKDCVFIDIPDGAGQPAAPLDPVAKAKQRWKKLRDYVRHNQFLNMLNYARSHIFRIKNCREEVRLKLVQIETAVSDRYLTAEQASRIVMSMPSGFHGRVEAARVLFARLIDVGNFCEIFDLLDREDQSELVKSLGWLNIFNPEKPDRFYELDLSVLEDYNMAKILIRLAVIEEGDNWLDGYTYSPTRDEAPYPHWILPASWDADDTGKGEGPRRTGILRLVFTSKLEDGCIPDWDARREIKNRVLCGP
;
A
#
# COMPACT_ATOMS: atom_id res chain seq x y z
N MET A 1 -9.40 -6.53 15.71
CA MET A 1 -9.45 -7.56 14.65
C MET A 1 -10.20 -8.77 15.19
N ASN A 2 -11.10 -9.38 14.41
CA ASN A 2 -11.72 -10.67 14.77
C ASN A 2 -10.78 -11.86 14.49
N TRP A 3 -9.63 -11.62 13.84
CA TRP A 3 -8.57 -12.60 13.52
C TRP A 3 -9.01 -13.72 12.57
N GLU A 4 -10.08 -13.49 11.81
CA GLU A 4 -10.67 -14.52 10.95
C GLU A 4 -10.33 -14.36 9.45
N ASN A 5 -9.61 -13.28 9.10
CA ASN A 5 -9.05 -13.03 7.76
C ASN A 5 -10.06 -12.77 6.63
N PHE A 6 -11.34 -12.68 6.96
CA PHE A 6 -12.39 -12.19 6.06
C PHE A 6 -12.31 -10.67 5.93
N ARG A 7 -12.65 -10.16 4.74
CA ARG A 7 -12.68 -8.72 4.43
C ARG A 7 -13.77 -8.40 3.42
N ASN A 8 -14.09 -7.11 3.32
CA ASN A 8 -15.03 -6.58 2.32
C ASN A 8 -16.36 -7.36 2.35
N GLU A 9 -16.80 -7.74 3.55
CA GLU A 9 -17.87 -8.69 3.74
C GLU A 9 -19.24 -8.02 3.54
N THR A 10 -20.06 -8.59 2.67
CA THR A 10 -21.43 -8.16 2.45
C THR A 10 -22.40 -9.34 2.50
N LEU A 11 -23.58 -9.09 3.07
CA LEU A 11 -24.72 -10.01 3.03
C LEU A 11 -25.86 -9.26 2.35
N ASP A 12 -26.29 -9.74 1.19
CA ASP A 12 -27.31 -9.09 0.35
C ASP A 12 -26.96 -7.63 -0.01
N GLY A 13 -25.67 -7.34 -0.17
CA GLY A 13 -25.13 -6.01 -0.49
C GLY A 13 -24.91 -5.09 0.72
N GLU A 14 -25.36 -5.48 1.91
CA GLU A 14 -25.15 -4.72 3.14
C GLU A 14 -23.86 -5.15 3.83
N LYS A 15 -23.03 -4.17 4.23
CA LYS A 15 -21.79 -4.43 4.97
C LYS A 15 -22.11 -5.11 6.30
N PHE A 16 -21.41 -6.18 6.64
CA PHE A 16 -21.53 -6.83 7.94
C PHE A 16 -20.18 -7.39 8.40
N VAL A 17 -20.08 -7.80 9.67
CA VAL A 17 -18.87 -8.46 10.20
C VAL A 17 -19.07 -9.96 10.13
N LEU A 18 -18.39 -10.62 9.19
CA LEU A 18 -18.40 -12.07 9.10
C LEU A 18 -17.61 -12.65 10.27
N THR A 19 -18.20 -13.64 10.94
CA THR A 19 -17.59 -14.35 12.06
C THR A 19 -17.65 -15.86 11.83
N THR A 20 -16.79 -16.66 12.46
CA THR A 20 -16.84 -18.12 12.37
C THR A 20 -18.19 -18.63 12.90
N SER A 21 -18.75 -17.94 13.90
CA SER A 21 -20.09 -18.21 14.43
C SER A 21 -21.21 -18.03 13.42
N PHE A 22 -21.03 -17.19 12.38
CA PHE A 22 -22.02 -17.06 11.31
C PHE A 22 -22.28 -18.40 10.62
N PHE A 23 -21.23 -19.22 10.44
CA PHE A 23 -21.35 -20.53 9.80
C PHE A 23 -22.06 -21.58 10.67
N ASN A 24 -22.19 -21.35 11.97
CA ASN A 24 -22.96 -22.23 12.86
C ASN A 24 -24.48 -22.13 12.61
N SER A 25 -24.93 -20.99 12.08
CA SER A 25 -26.34 -20.71 11.78
C SER A 25 -26.46 -20.03 10.42
N LEU A 26 -25.95 -20.70 9.38
CA LEU A 26 -25.95 -20.17 8.02
C LEU A 26 -27.40 -19.91 7.54
N PRO A 27 -27.71 -18.70 7.03
CA PRO A 27 -29.01 -18.43 6.41
C PRO A 27 -29.32 -19.41 5.27
N GLN A 28 -30.60 -19.77 5.10
CA GLN A 28 -31.01 -20.68 4.02
C GLN A 28 -31.03 -20.01 2.64
N CYS A 29 -31.06 -18.68 2.59
CA CYS A 29 -31.03 -17.88 1.37
C CYS A 29 -30.26 -16.56 1.62
N GLY A 30 -29.81 -15.93 0.53
CA GLY A 30 -29.05 -14.68 0.54
C GLY A 30 -27.77 -14.78 -0.31
N HIS A 31 -27.10 -13.66 -0.50
CA HIS A 31 -25.80 -13.57 -1.19
C HIS A 31 -24.71 -13.10 -0.23
N LEU A 32 -23.74 -13.97 0.05
CA LEU A 32 -22.58 -13.68 0.88
C LEU A 32 -21.36 -13.44 -0.02
N GLU A 33 -20.80 -12.23 0.04
CA GLU A 33 -19.55 -11.87 -0.62
C GLU A 33 -18.49 -11.50 0.42
N PHE A 34 -17.26 -11.95 0.24
CA PHE A 34 -16.11 -11.56 1.06
C PHE A 34 -14.80 -11.87 0.32
N ASP A 35 -13.76 -11.11 0.65
CA ASP A 35 -12.37 -11.43 0.35
C ASP A 35 -11.75 -12.23 1.50
N TYR A 36 -10.76 -13.07 1.19
CA TYR A 36 -9.99 -13.81 2.18
C TYR A 36 -8.50 -13.59 1.98
N VAL A 37 -7.79 -13.18 3.04
CA VAL A 37 -6.34 -12.96 3.01
C VAL A 37 -5.63 -14.00 3.86
N SER A 38 -4.87 -14.89 3.23
CA SER A 38 -4.13 -15.92 3.96
C SER A 38 -3.09 -15.32 4.91
N THR A 39 -3.16 -15.72 6.17
CA THR A 39 -2.11 -15.43 7.17
C THR A 39 -0.97 -16.44 7.13
N SER A 40 -1.03 -17.45 6.26
CA SER A 40 0.08 -18.37 6.05
C SER A 40 1.34 -17.60 5.70
N ARG A 41 2.42 -17.86 6.45
CA ARG A 41 3.75 -17.30 6.23
C ARG A 41 4.70 -18.41 5.80
N PRO A 42 5.84 -18.07 5.17
CA PRO A 42 6.89 -19.05 4.95
C PRO A 42 7.20 -19.82 6.24
N PRO A 43 7.33 -21.16 6.20
CA PRO A 43 7.64 -21.96 7.39
C PRO A 43 8.88 -21.44 8.11
N LYS A 44 8.91 -21.56 9.44
CA LYS A 44 10.06 -21.12 10.24
C LYS A 44 11.36 -21.74 9.73
N GLY A 45 12.37 -20.89 9.49
CA GLY A 45 13.66 -21.31 8.92
C GLY A 45 13.71 -21.34 7.39
N SER A 46 12.63 -20.98 6.70
CA SER A 46 12.63 -20.72 5.26
C SER A 46 13.67 -19.67 4.90
N LYS A 47 14.33 -19.87 3.76
CA LYS A 47 15.33 -18.93 3.24
C LYS A 47 14.80 -18.32 1.96
N ALA A 48 15.00 -17.01 1.81
CA ALA A 48 14.82 -16.37 0.53
C ALA A 48 15.77 -16.98 -0.52
N LEU A 49 15.41 -16.81 -1.79
CA LEU A 49 16.29 -17.19 -2.90
C LEU A 49 17.66 -16.52 -2.73
N SER A 50 18.72 -17.32 -2.80
CA SER A 50 20.08 -16.80 -2.98
C SER A 50 20.15 -15.91 -4.22
N HIS A 51 21.07 -14.95 -4.26
CA HIS A 51 21.26 -14.05 -5.40
C HIS A 51 21.28 -14.78 -6.76
N ARG A 52 22.07 -15.86 -6.89
CA ARG A 52 22.14 -16.67 -8.12
C ARG A 52 20.80 -17.30 -8.52
N ARG A 53 20.04 -17.84 -7.56
CA ARG A 53 18.72 -18.43 -7.84
C ARG A 53 17.69 -17.36 -8.17
N TYR A 54 17.79 -16.19 -7.53
CA TYR A 54 16.96 -15.05 -7.86
C TYR A 54 17.22 -14.56 -9.28
N GLU A 55 18.48 -14.44 -9.72
CA GLU A 55 18.82 -14.12 -11.11
C GLU A 55 18.25 -15.16 -12.11
N GLN A 56 18.22 -16.43 -11.74
CA GLN A 56 17.61 -17.48 -12.57
C GLN A 56 16.09 -17.30 -12.69
N LEU A 57 15.41 -17.00 -11.58
CA LEU A 57 13.98 -16.65 -11.57
C LEU A 57 13.71 -15.42 -12.44
N VAL A 58 14.51 -14.36 -12.28
CA VAL A 58 14.42 -13.13 -13.07
C VAL A 58 14.55 -13.44 -14.56
N LYS A 59 15.54 -14.24 -14.95
CA LYS A 59 15.72 -14.69 -16.33
C LYS A 59 14.53 -15.52 -16.83
N GLU A 60 13.93 -16.33 -15.99
CA GLU A 60 12.73 -17.12 -16.30
C GLU A 60 11.53 -16.21 -16.58
N LEU A 61 11.28 -15.22 -15.71
CA LEU A 61 10.19 -14.24 -15.87
C LEU A 61 10.39 -13.30 -17.07
N ALA A 62 11.65 -13.05 -17.44
CA ALA A 62 12.02 -12.28 -18.61
C ALA A 62 11.85 -13.03 -19.94
N LYS A 63 11.66 -14.37 -19.91
CA LYS A 63 11.32 -15.12 -21.12
C LYS A 63 9.97 -14.66 -21.65
N ASP A 64 9.81 -14.76 -22.97
CA ASP A 64 8.55 -14.49 -23.67
C ASP A 64 8.03 -13.04 -23.56
N CYS A 65 8.92 -12.09 -23.24
CA CYS A 65 8.58 -10.67 -23.17
C CYS A 65 8.74 -10.00 -24.54
N VAL A 66 7.68 -9.32 -25.01
CA VAL A 66 7.72 -8.54 -26.25
C VAL A 66 8.41 -7.20 -25.98
N PHE A 67 9.54 -6.95 -26.65
CA PHE A 67 10.15 -5.63 -26.68
C PHE A 67 9.19 -4.65 -27.38
N ILE A 68 8.80 -3.58 -26.70
CA ILE A 68 8.04 -2.47 -27.30
C ILE A 68 9.01 -1.33 -27.59
N ASP A 69 9.19 -1.02 -28.88
CA ASP A 69 9.77 0.23 -29.36
C ASP A 69 8.90 1.40 -28.89
N ILE A 70 9.52 2.40 -28.27
CA ILE A 70 8.85 3.64 -27.85
C ILE A 70 9.04 4.65 -29.00
N PRO A 71 7.98 5.11 -29.69
CA PRO A 71 8.11 6.19 -30.67
C PRO A 71 8.39 7.52 -29.95
N ASP A 72 9.48 8.19 -30.32
CA ASP A 72 9.83 9.54 -29.86
C ASP A 72 8.75 10.54 -30.30
N GLY A 73 8.08 11.15 -29.32
CA GLY A 73 7.03 12.15 -29.53
C GLY A 73 7.54 13.40 -30.24
N ALA A 74 6.91 13.69 -31.38
CA ALA A 74 7.19 14.79 -32.28
C ALA A 74 7.07 16.21 -31.68
N GLY A 75 7.96 17.09 -32.14
CA GLY A 75 7.66 18.48 -32.55
C GLY A 75 7.36 19.54 -31.49
N GLN A 76 8.28 20.47 -31.28
CA GLN A 76 7.94 21.83 -30.82
C GLN A 76 8.71 22.89 -31.63
N PRO A 77 8.03 23.89 -32.21
CA PRO A 77 8.68 25.08 -32.77
C PRO A 77 8.96 26.12 -31.68
N ALA A 78 9.99 26.94 -31.92
CA ALA A 78 10.52 27.95 -31.01
C ALA A 78 9.91 29.34 -31.20
N ALA A 79 9.81 30.13 -30.11
CA ALA A 79 9.61 31.59 -30.13
C ALA A 79 10.08 32.24 -28.80
N PRO A 80 10.39 33.56 -28.76
CA PRO A 80 11.48 34.15 -27.97
C PRO A 80 11.11 34.72 -26.58
N LEU A 81 12.17 35.20 -25.89
CA LEU A 81 12.30 35.47 -24.46
C LEU A 81 11.79 36.85 -24.01
N ASP A 82 10.97 36.84 -22.94
CA ASP A 82 10.52 37.98 -22.12
C ASP A 82 11.00 37.75 -20.66
N PRO A 83 11.23 38.73 -19.76
CA PRO A 83 11.87 38.53 -18.44
C PRO A 83 11.16 37.55 -17.48
N VAL A 84 9.89 37.23 -17.72
CA VAL A 84 9.17 36.06 -17.13
C VAL A 84 9.89 34.74 -17.43
N ALA A 85 10.67 34.69 -18.50
CA ALA A 85 11.53 33.58 -18.93
C ALA A 85 12.68 33.28 -17.96
N LYS A 86 13.10 34.18 -17.07
CA LYS A 86 14.06 33.83 -16.00
C LYS A 86 13.40 32.97 -14.91
N ALA A 87 12.15 33.28 -14.54
CA ALA A 87 11.36 32.45 -13.62
C ALA A 87 10.98 31.12 -14.29
N LYS A 88 10.55 31.16 -15.55
CA LYS A 88 10.33 29.95 -16.36
C LYS A 88 11.63 29.18 -16.61
N GLN A 89 12.81 29.81 -16.72
CA GLN A 89 14.12 29.13 -16.81
C GLN A 89 14.51 28.45 -15.51
N ARG A 90 14.10 28.96 -14.34
CA ARG A 90 14.22 28.24 -13.06
C ARG A 90 13.32 27.01 -13.04
N TRP A 91 12.06 27.14 -13.45
CA TRP A 91 11.13 26.00 -13.60
C TRP A 91 11.47 25.08 -14.77
N LYS A 92 12.25 25.56 -15.75
CA LYS A 92 12.78 24.80 -16.89
C LYS A 92 14.08 24.11 -16.50
N LYS A 93 14.98 24.71 -15.72
CA LYS A 93 16.12 24.02 -15.10
C LYS A 93 15.64 22.98 -14.08
N LEU A 94 14.56 23.26 -13.33
CA LEU A 94 13.91 22.28 -12.47
C LEU A 94 13.18 21.22 -13.29
N ARG A 95 12.47 21.57 -14.37
CA ARG A 95 11.87 20.58 -15.29
C ARG A 95 12.89 19.80 -16.10
N ASP A 96 14.01 20.39 -16.46
CA ASP A 96 15.11 19.77 -17.19
C ASP A 96 15.94 18.95 -16.21
N TYR A 97 16.04 19.33 -14.93
CA TYR A 97 16.56 18.48 -13.86
C TYR A 97 15.63 17.32 -13.54
N VAL A 98 14.31 17.54 -13.52
CA VAL A 98 13.28 16.50 -13.34
C VAL A 98 13.15 15.65 -14.60
N ARG A 99 13.36 16.18 -15.81
CA ARG A 99 13.38 15.43 -17.08
C ARG A 99 14.70 14.70 -17.31
N HIS A 100 15.83 15.28 -16.89
CA HIS A 100 17.14 14.62 -16.90
C HIS A 100 17.18 13.55 -15.81
N ASN A 101 16.59 13.78 -14.64
CA ASN A 101 16.30 12.73 -13.66
C ASN A 101 15.24 11.77 -14.17
N GLN A 102 14.20 12.17 -14.88
CA GLN A 102 13.23 11.22 -15.45
C GLN A 102 13.85 10.42 -16.58
N PHE A 103 14.80 10.94 -17.35
CA PHE A 103 15.49 10.24 -18.43
C PHE A 103 16.60 9.32 -17.91
N LEU A 104 17.40 9.76 -16.93
CA LEU A 104 18.35 8.92 -16.20
C LEU A 104 17.63 7.91 -15.30
N ASN A 105 16.54 8.29 -14.64
CA ASN A 105 15.64 7.38 -13.94
C ASN A 105 14.94 6.48 -14.94
N MET A 106 14.52 6.92 -16.12
CA MET A 106 13.90 6.06 -17.14
C MET A 106 14.91 5.07 -17.71
N LEU A 107 16.19 5.44 -17.87
CA LEU A 107 17.26 4.52 -18.29
C LEU A 107 17.70 3.58 -17.15
N ASN A 108 17.74 4.04 -15.90
CA ASN A 108 18.00 3.22 -14.72
C ASN A 108 16.81 2.30 -14.40
N TYR A 109 15.59 2.79 -14.57
CA TYR A 109 14.31 2.08 -14.53
C TYR A 109 14.31 1.05 -15.65
N ALA A 110 14.53 1.44 -16.91
CA ALA A 110 14.69 0.50 -18.04
C ALA A 110 15.73 -0.60 -17.80
N ARG A 111 16.84 -0.30 -17.10
CA ARG A 111 17.87 -1.26 -16.71
C ARG A 111 17.52 -2.07 -15.45
N SER A 112 16.60 -1.61 -14.62
CA SER A 112 16.14 -2.29 -13.40
C SER A 112 14.96 -3.24 -13.61
N HIS A 113 14.26 -3.11 -14.74
CA HIS A 113 13.06 -3.88 -15.02
C HIS A 113 13.42 -5.27 -15.54
N ILE A 114 12.98 -6.27 -14.79
CA ILE A 114 13.20 -7.70 -15.08
C ILE A 114 12.58 -8.08 -16.43
N PHE A 115 11.41 -7.53 -16.71
CA PHE A 115 10.69 -7.71 -17.96
C PHE A 115 9.94 -6.44 -18.36
N ARG A 116 9.53 -6.40 -19.63
CA ARG A 116 8.55 -5.43 -20.14
C ARG A 116 7.47 -6.19 -20.89
N ILE A 117 6.22 -5.89 -20.56
CA ILE A 117 5.05 -6.44 -21.23
C ILE A 117 4.19 -5.31 -21.76
N LYS A 118 3.37 -5.61 -22.77
CA LYS A 118 2.37 -4.65 -23.25
C LYS A 118 1.40 -4.35 -22.12
N ASN A 119 1.09 -3.06 -21.95
CA ASN A 119 0.07 -2.62 -21.02
C ASN A 119 -1.32 -2.90 -21.59
N CYS A 120 -1.71 -4.17 -21.65
CA CYS A 120 -3.06 -4.63 -21.98
C CYS A 120 -3.46 -5.76 -21.04
N ARG A 121 -4.77 -5.86 -20.78
CA ARG A 121 -5.34 -6.79 -19.79
C ARG A 121 -4.82 -8.22 -19.92
N GLU A 122 -4.77 -8.76 -21.13
CA GLU A 122 -4.39 -10.16 -21.34
C GLU A 122 -2.91 -10.42 -21.03
N GLU A 123 -2.00 -9.53 -21.47
CA GLU A 123 -0.57 -9.67 -21.21
C GLU A 123 -0.24 -9.51 -19.72
N VAL A 124 -0.92 -8.58 -19.05
CA VAL A 124 -0.82 -8.43 -17.58
C VAL A 124 -1.27 -9.70 -16.88
N ARG A 125 -2.42 -10.25 -17.27
CA ARG A 125 -2.97 -11.47 -16.68
C ARG A 125 -2.06 -12.69 -16.90
N LEU A 126 -1.55 -12.88 -18.12
CA LEU A 126 -0.62 -13.97 -18.44
C LEU A 126 0.68 -13.84 -17.65
N LYS A 127 1.22 -12.63 -17.52
CA LYS A 127 2.43 -12.40 -16.74
C LYS A 127 2.21 -12.65 -15.24
N LEU A 128 1.05 -12.27 -14.69
CA LEU A 128 0.69 -12.59 -13.30
C LEU A 128 0.65 -14.10 -13.05
N VAL A 129 0.03 -14.87 -13.94
CA VAL A 129 -0.01 -16.34 -13.85
C VAL A 129 1.40 -16.94 -13.91
N GLN A 130 2.26 -16.40 -14.79
CA GLN A 130 3.66 -16.83 -14.86
C GLN A 130 4.41 -16.52 -13.56
N ILE A 131 4.25 -15.32 -13.00
CA ILE A 131 4.86 -14.93 -11.72
C ILE A 131 4.40 -15.89 -10.62
N GLU A 132 3.09 -16.07 -10.46
CA GLU A 132 2.49 -16.93 -9.44
C GLU A 132 3.02 -18.37 -9.53
N THR A 133 3.07 -18.91 -10.74
CA THR A 133 3.59 -20.26 -10.99
C THR A 133 5.08 -20.35 -10.60
N ALA A 134 5.89 -19.39 -11.03
CA ALA A 134 7.34 -19.40 -10.83
C ALA A 134 7.75 -19.17 -9.37
N VAL A 135 6.90 -18.56 -8.53
CA VAL A 135 7.18 -18.30 -7.11
C VAL A 135 6.43 -19.23 -6.15
N SER A 136 5.62 -20.16 -6.68
CA SER A 136 4.72 -21.02 -5.90
C SER A 136 5.42 -21.86 -4.81
N ASP A 137 6.69 -22.22 -5.01
CA ASP A 137 7.54 -22.97 -4.08
C ASP A 137 8.79 -22.20 -3.62
N ARG A 138 8.85 -20.88 -3.92
CA ARG A 138 10.02 -20.03 -3.67
C ARG A 138 9.65 -18.91 -2.70
N TYR A 139 10.60 -18.58 -1.82
CA TYR A 139 10.46 -17.44 -0.93
C TYR A 139 11.41 -16.32 -1.32
N LEU A 140 10.98 -15.09 -1.10
CA LEU A 140 11.66 -13.88 -1.52
C LEU A 140 11.80 -12.93 -0.33
N THR A 141 12.80 -12.06 -0.39
CA THR A 141 12.80 -10.84 0.44
C THR A 141 11.87 -9.79 -0.19
N ALA A 142 11.38 -8.83 0.58
CA ALA A 142 10.64 -7.67 0.08
C ALA A 142 11.42 -6.90 -0.99
N GLU A 143 12.75 -6.79 -0.85
CA GLU A 143 13.63 -6.16 -1.85
C GLU A 143 13.64 -6.93 -3.20
N GLN A 144 13.73 -8.25 -3.16
CA GLN A 144 13.65 -9.10 -4.36
C GLN A 144 12.28 -8.99 -5.03
N ALA A 145 11.21 -8.96 -4.24
CA ALA A 145 9.85 -8.85 -4.73
C ALA A 145 9.57 -7.46 -5.32
N SER A 146 10.07 -6.38 -4.74
CA SER A 146 9.87 -5.01 -5.22
C SER A 146 10.31 -4.84 -6.67
N ARG A 147 11.43 -5.44 -7.05
CA ARG A 147 11.95 -5.42 -8.43
C ARG A 147 10.98 -6.09 -9.43
N ILE A 148 10.32 -7.19 -9.02
CA ILE A 148 9.30 -7.87 -9.84
C ILE A 148 8.04 -7.01 -9.93
N VAL A 149 7.56 -6.50 -8.81
CA VAL A 149 6.38 -5.60 -8.75
C VAL A 149 6.58 -4.40 -9.66
N MET A 150 7.72 -3.71 -9.54
CA MET A 150 7.99 -2.52 -10.34
C MET A 150 8.20 -2.82 -11.82
N SER A 151 8.49 -4.08 -12.20
CA SER A 151 8.56 -4.53 -13.59
C SER A 151 7.18 -4.66 -14.26
N MET A 152 6.11 -4.77 -13.46
CA MET A 152 4.74 -4.78 -13.97
C MET A 152 4.26 -3.37 -14.38
N PRO A 153 3.42 -3.27 -15.41
CA PRO A 153 2.74 -2.02 -15.74
C PRO A 153 1.71 -1.67 -14.64
N SER A 154 1.52 -0.37 -14.37
CA SER A 154 0.45 0.10 -13.47
C SER A 154 -0.95 -0.13 -14.07
N GLY A 155 -1.08 -0.10 -15.40
CA GLY A 155 -2.36 -0.34 -16.04
C GLY A 155 -2.89 -1.75 -15.75
N PHE A 156 -4.21 -1.86 -15.65
CA PHE A 156 -4.91 -3.08 -15.27
C PHE A 156 -4.45 -3.66 -13.90
N HIS A 157 -4.01 -2.79 -12.98
CA HIS A 157 -3.56 -3.15 -11.63
C HIS A 157 -2.38 -4.13 -11.60
N GLY A 158 -1.56 -4.18 -12.65
CA GLY A 158 -0.50 -5.19 -12.77
C GLY A 158 0.50 -5.17 -11.61
N ARG A 159 0.84 -3.99 -11.09
CA ARG A 159 1.71 -3.85 -9.90
C ARG A 159 1.02 -4.28 -8.62
N VAL A 160 -0.23 -3.86 -8.42
CA VAL A 160 -1.05 -4.23 -7.25
C VAL A 160 -1.20 -5.74 -7.17
N GLU A 161 -1.61 -6.37 -8.25
CA GLU A 161 -1.80 -7.83 -8.31
C GLU A 161 -0.50 -8.59 -8.12
N ALA A 162 0.62 -8.10 -8.68
CA ALA A 162 1.93 -8.72 -8.42
C ALA A 162 2.35 -8.57 -6.96
N ALA A 163 2.10 -7.41 -6.32
CA ALA A 163 2.37 -7.21 -4.90
C ALA A 163 1.52 -8.15 -4.03
N ARG A 164 0.23 -8.33 -4.38
CA ARG A 164 -0.67 -9.28 -3.71
C ARG A 164 -0.18 -10.72 -3.81
N VAL A 165 0.17 -11.18 -5.02
CA VAL A 165 0.68 -12.54 -5.27
C VAL A 165 1.98 -12.79 -4.49
N LEU A 166 2.88 -11.80 -4.46
CA LEU A 166 4.18 -11.95 -3.81
C LEU A 166 4.13 -11.78 -2.29
N PHE A 167 3.10 -11.13 -1.73
CA PHE A 167 2.94 -10.88 -0.29
C PHE A 167 3.07 -12.17 0.54
N ALA A 168 2.40 -13.26 0.12
CA ALA A 168 2.45 -14.56 0.82
C ALA A 168 3.81 -15.28 0.70
N ARG A 169 4.72 -14.78 -0.15
CA ARG A 169 6.04 -15.38 -0.41
C ARG A 169 7.18 -14.65 0.30
N LEU A 170 6.87 -13.61 1.06
CA LEU A 170 7.88 -12.80 1.73
C LEU A 170 8.35 -13.44 3.03
N ILE A 171 9.67 -13.61 3.17
CA ILE A 171 10.28 -14.04 4.44
C ILE A 171 10.35 -12.92 5.47
N ASP A 172 10.36 -11.67 5.00
CA ASP A 172 10.53 -10.43 5.77
C ASP A 172 9.33 -9.51 5.54
N VAL A 173 8.12 -10.05 5.73
CA VAL A 173 6.85 -9.34 5.49
C VAL A 173 6.77 -7.96 6.17
N GLY A 174 7.47 -7.76 7.29
CA GLY A 174 7.64 -6.44 7.96
C GLY A 174 8.20 -5.33 7.07
N ASN A 175 8.88 -5.69 5.99
CA ASN A 175 9.43 -4.78 4.98
C ASN A 175 8.50 -4.61 3.77
N PHE A 176 7.33 -5.24 3.72
CA PHE A 176 6.37 -5.08 2.62
C PHE A 176 5.96 -3.62 2.40
N CYS A 177 5.98 -2.82 3.47
CA CYS A 177 5.74 -1.39 3.38
C CYS A 177 6.68 -0.66 2.41
N GLU A 178 7.89 -1.17 2.17
CA GLU A 178 8.81 -0.62 1.16
C GLU A 178 8.32 -0.87 -0.27
N ILE A 179 7.60 -1.97 -0.53
CA ILE A 179 6.92 -2.20 -1.82
C ILE A 179 5.74 -1.24 -1.94
N PHE A 180 4.94 -1.12 -0.88
CA PHE A 180 3.79 -0.22 -0.83
C PHE A 180 4.17 1.24 -1.13
N ASP A 181 5.29 1.70 -0.57
CA ASP A 181 5.79 3.08 -0.74
C ASP A 181 6.29 3.39 -2.16
N LEU A 182 6.55 2.36 -2.99
CA LEU A 182 6.92 2.52 -4.40
C LEU A 182 5.72 2.66 -5.35
N LEU A 183 4.52 2.35 -4.88
CA LEU A 183 3.28 2.45 -5.66
C LEU A 183 2.74 3.88 -5.67
N ASP A 184 1.98 4.23 -6.71
CA ASP A 184 1.25 5.49 -6.72
C ASP A 184 0.00 5.42 -5.82
N ARG A 185 -0.68 6.56 -5.62
CA ARG A 185 -1.82 6.65 -4.69
C ARG A 185 -3.00 5.77 -5.08
N GLU A 186 -3.25 5.59 -6.36
CA GLU A 186 -4.36 4.76 -6.85
C GLU A 186 -4.05 3.28 -6.58
N ASP A 187 -2.84 2.83 -6.94
CA ASP A 187 -2.35 1.49 -6.68
C ASP A 187 -2.26 1.19 -5.16
N GLN A 188 -1.83 2.15 -4.34
CA GLN A 188 -1.81 2.03 -2.88
C GLN A 188 -3.21 1.81 -2.30
N SER A 189 -4.18 2.63 -2.72
CA SER A 189 -5.57 2.49 -2.28
C SER A 189 -6.12 1.10 -2.65
N GLU A 190 -5.85 0.63 -3.86
CA GLU A 190 -6.34 -0.67 -4.32
C GLU A 190 -5.65 -1.86 -3.60
N LEU A 191 -4.35 -1.73 -3.33
CA LEU A 191 -3.60 -2.72 -2.55
C LEU A 191 -4.08 -2.80 -1.10
N VAL A 192 -4.42 -1.67 -0.48
CA VAL A 192 -5.01 -1.63 0.87
C VAL A 192 -6.40 -2.25 0.89
N LYS A 193 -7.25 -1.98 -0.10
CA LYS A 193 -8.58 -2.63 -0.16
C LYS A 193 -8.46 -4.15 -0.21
N SER A 194 -7.47 -4.66 -0.96
CA SER A 194 -7.30 -6.09 -1.20
C SER A 194 -6.55 -6.83 -0.09
N LEU A 195 -5.47 -6.27 0.46
CA LEU A 195 -4.70 -6.91 1.55
C LEU A 195 -5.13 -6.44 2.93
N GLY A 196 -5.47 -5.16 3.06
CA GLY A 196 -5.78 -4.52 4.32
C GLY A 196 -4.61 -3.92 5.06
N TRP A 197 -4.89 -2.81 5.75
CA TRP A 197 -3.91 -2.12 6.57
C TRP A 197 -3.27 -3.02 7.62
N LEU A 198 -4.03 -3.85 8.34
CA LEU A 198 -3.46 -4.66 9.40
C LEU A 198 -2.56 -5.77 8.86
N ASN A 199 -2.69 -6.18 7.60
CA ASN A 199 -1.77 -7.10 6.95
C ASN A 199 -0.44 -6.47 6.54
N ILE A 200 -0.46 -5.20 6.13
CA ILE A 200 0.70 -4.56 5.49
C ILE A 200 1.40 -3.53 6.39
N PHE A 201 0.72 -3.06 7.44
CA PHE A 201 1.23 -2.02 8.33
C PHE A 201 2.27 -2.55 9.30
N ASN A 202 3.45 -1.91 9.30
CA ASN A 202 4.49 -2.13 10.30
C ASN A 202 4.55 -0.91 11.25
N PRO A 203 4.24 -1.06 12.55
CA PRO A 203 4.30 0.02 13.53
C PRO A 203 5.69 0.65 13.67
N GLU A 204 6.76 -0.08 13.33
CA GLU A 204 8.13 0.44 13.35
C GLU A 204 8.41 1.44 12.22
N LYS A 205 7.58 1.45 11.18
CA LYS A 205 7.69 2.32 10.00
C LYS A 205 6.33 2.98 9.71
N PRO A 206 5.73 3.81 10.57
CA PRO A 206 4.35 4.28 10.42
C PRO A 206 4.18 5.50 9.49
N ASP A 207 5.28 6.11 9.03
CA ASP A 207 5.28 7.38 8.31
C ASP A 207 4.66 7.29 6.90
N ARG A 208 3.35 7.55 6.78
CA ARG A 208 2.61 7.50 5.49
C ARG A 208 1.37 8.38 5.50
N PHE A 209 0.80 8.56 4.32
CA PHE A 209 -0.59 8.99 4.17
C PHE A 209 -1.53 7.80 4.39
N TYR A 210 -2.54 8.01 5.22
CA TYR A 210 -3.60 7.06 5.52
C TYR A 210 -4.93 7.63 5.08
N GLU A 211 -5.71 6.79 4.41
CA GLU A 211 -7.12 7.00 4.10
C GLU A 211 -7.87 5.80 4.69
N LEU A 212 -8.70 6.07 5.70
CA LEU A 212 -9.37 5.06 6.52
C LEU A 212 -10.88 5.26 6.45
N ASP A 213 -11.60 4.23 6.01
CA ASP A 213 -13.05 4.17 6.11
C ASP A 213 -13.42 3.56 7.47
N LEU A 214 -13.80 4.39 8.43
CA LEU A 214 -14.05 3.95 9.80
C LEU A 214 -15.28 3.03 9.95
N SER A 215 -16.08 2.86 8.88
CA SER A 215 -17.12 1.83 8.82
C SER A 215 -16.56 0.44 8.59
N VAL A 216 -15.33 0.33 8.08
CA VAL A 216 -14.60 -0.92 7.94
C VAL A 216 -13.87 -1.19 9.25
N LEU A 217 -14.20 -2.32 9.90
CA LEU A 217 -13.65 -2.68 11.21
C LEU A 217 -12.12 -2.68 11.22
N GLU A 218 -11.49 -3.06 10.11
CA GLU A 218 -10.04 -3.04 9.99
C GLU A 218 -9.45 -1.63 10.00
N ASP A 219 -9.97 -0.75 9.15
CA ASP A 219 -9.56 0.65 9.06
C ASP A 219 -9.82 1.38 10.39
N TYR A 220 -10.92 1.05 11.06
CA TYR A 220 -11.20 1.51 12.42
C TYR A 220 -10.10 1.09 13.42
N ASN A 221 -9.69 -0.19 13.39
CA ASN A 221 -8.59 -0.67 14.23
C ASN A 221 -7.25 -0.01 13.86
N MET A 222 -7.02 0.24 12.57
CA MET A 222 -5.85 0.99 12.10
C MET A 222 -5.84 2.42 12.65
N ALA A 223 -6.98 3.10 12.64
CA ALA A 223 -7.13 4.43 13.24
C ALA A 223 -6.77 4.41 14.74
N LYS A 224 -7.27 3.44 15.50
CA LYS A 224 -6.90 3.26 16.91
C LYS A 224 -5.40 3.07 17.12
N ILE A 225 -4.72 2.32 16.23
CA ILE A 225 -3.27 2.14 16.31
C ILE A 225 -2.54 3.47 16.07
N LEU A 226 -2.92 4.23 15.05
CA LEU A 226 -2.29 5.53 14.75
C LEU A 226 -2.52 6.56 15.87
N ILE A 227 -3.72 6.60 16.43
CA ILE A 227 -4.04 7.47 17.58
C ILE A 227 -3.18 7.08 18.78
N ARG A 228 -3.10 5.77 19.07
CA ARG A 228 -2.29 5.30 20.19
C ARG A 228 -0.82 5.63 20.03
N LEU A 229 -0.28 5.51 18.82
CA LEU A 229 1.09 5.94 18.52
C LEU A 229 1.25 7.44 18.76
N ALA A 230 0.35 8.28 18.26
CA ALA A 230 0.41 9.73 18.44
C ALA A 230 0.23 10.21 19.89
N VAL A 231 -0.41 9.41 20.74
CA VAL A 231 -0.57 9.72 22.19
C VAL A 231 0.67 9.33 22.98
N ILE A 232 1.33 8.22 22.62
CA ILE A 232 2.52 7.73 23.32
C ILE A 232 3.77 8.49 22.88
N GLU A 233 3.90 8.76 21.59
CA GLU A 233 5.07 9.41 21.00
C GLU A 233 5.08 10.91 21.33
N GLU A 234 6.26 11.47 21.58
CA GLU A 234 6.40 12.91 21.76
C GLU A 234 6.34 13.61 20.40
N GLY A 235 5.57 14.70 20.30
CA GLY A 235 5.47 15.53 19.08
C GLY A 235 4.04 15.59 18.54
N ASP A 236 3.86 16.30 17.42
CA ASP A 236 2.61 16.25 16.65
C ASP A 236 2.77 15.28 15.49
N ASN A 237 2.47 14.01 15.76
CA ASN A 237 2.66 12.93 14.80
C ASN A 237 1.71 13.02 13.59
N TRP A 238 0.72 13.91 13.60
CA TRP A 238 -0.26 14.04 12.53
C TRP A 238 -0.03 15.37 11.84
N LEU A 239 0.57 15.34 10.64
CA LEU A 239 0.87 16.56 9.91
C LEU A 239 -0.39 17.37 9.60
N ASP A 240 -0.20 18.70 9.55
CA ASP A 240 -1.24 19.66 9.19
C ASP A 240 -2.01 19.26 7.93
N GLY A 241 -3.34 19.40 7.99
CA GLY A 241 -4.23 19.09 6.87
C GLY A 241 -4.89 17.71 6.91
N TYR A 242 -4.88 17.03 8.06
CA TYR A 242 -5.76 15.88 8.27
C TYR A 242 -7.24 16.30 8.15
N THR A 243 -8.07 15.39 7.63
CA THR A 243 -9.49 15.67 7.38
C THR A 243 -10.37 14.52 7.81
N TYR A 244 -11.62 14.85 8.12
CA TYR A 244 -12.68 13.89 8.38
C TYR A 244 -13.89 14.26 7.50
N SER A 245 -14.35 13.32 6.69
CA SER A 245 -15.56 13.45 5.85
C SER A 245 -16.64 12.46 6.31
N PRO A 246 -17.94 12.77 6.12
CA PRO A 246 -19.02 11.81 6.38
C PRO A 246 -18.94 10.58 5.47
N THR A 247 -18.63 10.78 4.19
CA THR A 247 -18.49 9.75 3.15
C THR A 247 -17.33 10.11 2.22
N ARG A 248 -16.98 9.23 1.27
CA ARG A 248 -15.88 9.46 0.32
C ARG A 248 -16.15 10.61 -0.66
N ASP A 249 -17.42 10.81 -1.01
CA ASP A 249 -17.85 11.78 -2.03
C ASP A 249 -18.20 13.15 -1.42
N GLU A 250 -18.34 13.22 -0.11
CA GLU A 250 -18.65 14.45 0.61
C GLU A 250 -17.40 15.23 1.00
N ALA A 251 -17.53 16.56 0.98
CA ALA A 251 -16.48 17.46 1.42
C ALA A 251 -16.14 17.21 2.91
N PRO A 252 -14.86 17.33 3.28
CA PRO A 252 -14.44 17.21 4.67
C PRO A 252 -15.04 18.33 5.52
N TYR A 253 -15.26 18.05 6.80
CA TYR A 253 -15.70 19.07 7.75
C TYR A 253 -14.64 20.18 7.85
N PRO A 254 -15.00 21.45 7.64
CA PRO A 254 -14.07 22.56 7.74
C PRO A 254 -13.50 22.67 9.16
N HIS A 255 -12.18 22.87 9.26
CA HIS A 255 -11.47 23.05 10.52
C HIS A 255 -11.71 21.93 11.54
N TRP A 256 -11.96 20.71 11.07
CA TRP A 256 -12.09 19.56 11.95
C TRP A 256 -10.77 19.27 12.67
N ILE A 257 -10.87 19.02 13.97
CA ILE A 257 -9.74 18.64 14.81
C ILE A 257 -9.98 17.24 15.38
N LEU A 258 -8.90 16.48 15.58
CA LEU A 258 -8.98 15.16 16.19
C LEU A 258 -9.58 15.27 17.61
N PRO A 259 -10.69 14.58 17.93
CA PRO A 259 -11.26 14.66 19.26
C PRO A 259 -10.36 13.98 20.29
N ALA A 260 -10.08 14.67 21.40
CA ALA A 260 -9.28 14.12 22.51
C ALA A 260 -9.87 12.82 23.10
N SER A 261 -11.20 12.63 22.99
CA SER A 261 -11.87 11.41 23.44
C SER A 261 -11.54 10.16 22.62
N TRP A 262 -10.85 10.30 21.48
CA TRP A 262 -10.51 9.17 20.61
C TRP A 262 -9.34 8.31 21.15
N ASP A 263 -8.61 8.80 22.16
CA ASP A 263 -7.60 8.01 22.89
C ASP A 263 -8.22 7.04 23.92
N ALA A 264 -9.46 7.28 24.35
CA ALA A 264 -10.12 6.40 25.31
C ALA A 264 -10.44 5.02 24.71
N ASP A 265 -10.43 4.00 25.57
CA ASP A 265 -10.90 2.66 25.18
C ASP A 265 -12.39 2.73 24.80
N ASP A 266 -12.72 2.25 23.60
CA ASP A 266 -14.10 2.21 23.11
C ASP A 266 -14.94 1.23 23.94
N THR A 267 -15.72 1.76 24.88
CA THR A 267 -16.69 1.01 25.69
C THR A 267 -18.06 0.84 25.00
N GLY A 268 -18.20 1.28 23.75
CA GLY A 268 -19.47 1.32 23.02
C GLY A 268 -20.37 2.50 23.40
N LYS A 269 -19.88 3.42 24.25
CA LYS A 269 -20.64 4.59 24.75
C LYS A 269 -20.26 5.92 24.06
N GLY A 270 -19.58 5.86 22.92
CA GLY A 270 -19.13 7.04 22.18
C GLY A 270 -17.69 7.49 22.49
N GLU A 271 -16.93 6.64 23.18
CA GLU A 271 -15.49 6.76 23.42
C GLU A 271 -14.71 6.10 22.26
N GLY A 272 -13.50 6.58 21.96
CA GLY A 272 -12.73 6.12 20.81
C GLY A 272 -13.18 6.73 19.46
N PRO A 273 -12.60 6.28 18.33
CA PRO A 273 -12.96 6.79 17.02
C PRO A 273 -14.43 6.60 16.69
N ARG A 274 -14.97 7.44 15.80
CA ARG A 274 -16.29 7.21 15.22
C ARG A 274 -16.28 5.91 14.43
N ARG A 275 -17.43 5.21 14.39
CA ARG A 275 -17.61 3.93 13.66
C ARG A 275 -18.01 4.11 12.20
N THR A 276 -18.02 5.34 11.71
CA THR A 276 -18.34 5.73 10.34
C THR A 276 -17.52 6.95 9.97
N GLY A 277 -17.52 7.30 8.69
CA GLY A 277 -16.78 8.43 8.17
C GLY A 277 -15.41 8.05 7.62
N ILE A 278 -14.83 9.00 6.90
CA ILE A 278 -13.58 8.84 6.18
C ILE A 278 -12.54 9.74 6.84
N LEU A 279 -11.51 9.13 7.42
CA LEU A 279 -10.38 9.82 8.03
C LEU A 279 -9.20 9.85 7.04
N ARG A 280 -8.61 11.02 6.82
CA ARG A 280 -7.40 11.21 6.01
C ARG A 280 -6.36 11.91 6.85
N LEU A 281 -5.15 11.36 6.93
CA LEU A 281 -4.05 11.98 7.67
C LEU A 281 -2.71 11.57 7.08
N VAL A 282 -1.68 12.38 7.32
CA VAL A 282 -0.28 11.97 7.13
C VAL A 282 0.34 11.78 8.50
N PHE A 283 0.74 10.55 8.81
CA PHE A 283 1.45 10.24 10.04
C PHE A 283 2.94 10.49 9.82
N THR A 284 3.60 11.12 10.78
CA THR A 284 5.05 11.30 10.81
C THR A 284 5.60 10.90 12.17
N SER A 285 6.81 10.38 12.18
CA SER A 285 7.59 10.16 13.39
C SER A 285 9.02 10.68 13.26
N LYS A 286 9.20 11.62 12.33
CA LYS A 286 10.52 12.16 12.05
C LYS A 286 10.89 13.25 13.05
N LEU A 287 12.17 13.24 13.43
CA LEU A 287 12.76 14.26 14.30
C LEU A 287 12.70 15.66 13.68
N GLU A 288 12.75 15.77 12.35
CA GLU A 288 12.63 17.05 11.62
C GLU A 288 11.25 17.71 11.81
N ASP A 289 10.23 16.90 12.09
CA ASP A 289 8.86 17.34 12.39
C ASP A 289 8.63 17.46 13.92
N GLY A 290 9.70 17.38 14.72
CA GLY A 290 9.63 17.45 16.19
C GLY A 290 9.09 16.20 16.87
N CYS A 291 8.98 15.08 16.15
CA CYS A 291 8.46 13.83 16.67
C CYS A 291 9.56 12.88 17.14
N ILE A 292 9.32 12.14 18.23
CA ILE A 292 10.25 11.16 18.79
C ILE A 292 9.55 9.81 18.91
N PRO A 293 10.01 8.77 18.17
CA PRO A 293 9.38 7.46 18.18
C PRO A 293 9.65 6.70 19.48
N ASP A 294 8.62 6.03 20.00
CA ASP A 294 8.73 5.06 21.10
C ASP A 294 8.89 3.65 20.54
N TRP A 295 10.13 3.15 20.53
CA TRP A 295 10.46 1.84 19.98
C TRP A 295 9.95 0.65 20.82
N ASP A 296 9.75 0.83 22.12
CA ASP A 296 9.20 -0.24 22.97
C ASP A 296 7.69 -0.38 22.72
N ALA A 297 6.97 0.74 22.68
CA ALA A 297 5.56 0.76 22.34
C ALA A 297 5.27 0.24 20.92
N ARG A 298 6.09 0.63 19.93
CA ARG A 298 5.97 0.11 18.54
C ARG A 298 6.13 -1.41 18.49
N ARG A 299 7.09 -1.96 19.22
CA ARG A 299 7.30 -3.42 19.31
C ARG A 299 6.13 -4.13 19.99
N GLU A 300 5.52 -3.52 21.00
CA GLU A 300 4.31 -4.06 21.63
C GLU A 300 3.11 -4.06 20.66
N ILE A 301 2.89 -2.93 19.97
CA ILE A 301 1.82 -2.74 18.99
C ILE A 301 1.96 -3.69 17.80
N LYS A 302 3.17 -4.16 17.50
CA LYS A 302 3.40 -5.17 16.46
C LYS A 302 2.57 -6.44 16.66
N ASN A 303 2.22 -6.79 17.90
CA ASN A 303 1.34 -7.92 18.21
C ASN A 303 -0.14 -7.68 17.83
N ARG A 304 -0.50 -6.46 17.44
CA ARG A 304 -1.86 -6.05 17.03
C ARG A 304 -2.03 -6.00 15.50
N VAL A 305 -0.98 -6.31 14.75
CA VAL A 305 -0.97 -6.33 13.28
C VAL A 305 -0.51 -7.71 12.81
N LEU A 306 -0.69 -7.99 11.52
CA LEU A 306 -0.30 -9.26 10.89
C LEU A 306 1.02 -9.15 10.11
N CYS A 307 1.65 -7.96 10.15
CA CYS A 307 2.95 -7.65 9.57
C CYS A 307 4.08 -7.90 10.60
N GLY A 308 4.39 -9.17 10.87
CA GLY A 308 5.42 -9.66 11.82
C GLY A 308 4.86 -9.90 13.24
N PRO A 309 5.41 -10.83 14.04
CA PRO A 309 6.84 -10.98 14.38
C PRO A 309 7.78 -11.55 13.32
#